data_AF-A0A377LPD7-F1
#
_entry.id   AF-A0A377LPD7-F1
#
_cell.length_a   1.000
_cell.length_b   1.000
_cell.length_c   1.000
_cell.angle_alpha   90.00
_cell.angle_beta   90.00
_cell.angle_gamma   90.00
#
_symmetry.space_group_name_H-M   'P 1'
#
loop_
_entity.id
_entity.type
_entity.pdbx_description
1 polymer ?
#
loop_
_entity_poly.entity_id
_entity_poly.type
_entity_poly.pdbx_seq_one_letter_code
_entity_poly.pdbx_strand_id
1 'polypeptide(L)'
;MPELPEVETSRRGIEPHLVGATILHATVRNGRLRWPVSDEIHALSDKPILSVQRRAKYLLLELPDGWIIIHLGMSGSLRILTEELPAEKHDHVDLVMSNGKVLRYTDPPPLWRMAVDQRTGRT
;
A
#
# COMPACT_ATOMS: atom_id res chain seq x y z
N MET A 1 13.53 8.33 3.01
CA MET A 1 13.02 7.15 3.76
C MET A 1 12.13 7.72 4.84
N PRO A 2 10.83 7.44 4.83
CA PRO A 2 9.98 7.80 5.96
C PRO A 2 10.55 7.12 7.21
N GLU A 3 10.76 7.89 8.27
CA GLU A 3 11.11 7.32 9.56
C GLU A 3 9.86 6.79 10.27
N LEU A 4 10.06 6.18 11.44
CA LEU A 4 8.96 5.60 12.22
C LEU A 4 7.82 6.61 12.49
N PRO A 5 8.08 7.90 12.80
CA PRO A 5 7.03 8.89 13.02
C PRO A 5 6.15 9.14 11.77
N GLU A 6 6.74 9.17 10.57
CA GLU A 6 6.01 9.42 9.32
C GLU A 6 5.13 8.23 8.94
N VAL A 7 5.61 7.00 9.16
CA VAL A 7 4.81 5.80 8.93
C VAL A 7 3.64 5.75 9.92
N GLU A 8 3.86 6.11 11.18
CA GLU A 8 2.78 6.21 12.17
C GLU A 8 1.77 7.31 11.82
N THR A 9 2.24 8.43 11.29
CA THR A 9 1.39 9.53 10.82
C THR A 9 0.53 9.07 9.64
N SER A 10 1.12 8.34 8.70
CA SER A 10 0.40 7.74 7.57
C SER A 10 -0.66 6.74 8.05
N ARG A 11 -0.31 5.87 9.01
CA ARG A 11 -1.23 4.91 9.65
C ARG A 11 -2.47 5.62 10.22
N ARG A 12 -2.24 6.65 11.05
CA ARG A 12 -3.30 7.46 11.68
C ARG A 12 -4.13 8.24 10.67
N GLY A 13 -3.53 8.67 9.57
CA GLY A 13 -4.22 9.39 8.50
C GLY A 13 -5.16 8.52 7.68
N ILE A 14 -4.82 7.25 7.45
CA ILE A 14 -5.64 6.35 6.62
C ILE A 14 -6.66 5.55 7.45
N GLU A 15 -6.32 5.14 8.67
CA GLU A 15 -7.14 4.25 9.51
C GLU A 15 -8.63 4.67 9.59
N PRO A 16 -8.99 5.93 9.89
CA PRO A 16 -10.39 6.34 10.05
C PRO A 16 -11.22 6.24 8.77
N HIS A 17 -10.56 6.13 7.61
CA HIS A 17 -11.21 6.05 6.31
C HIS A 17 -11.31 4.62 5.78
N LEU A 18 -10.53 3.71 6.34
CA LEU A 18 -10.39 2.33 5.87
C LEU A 18 -11.10 1.33 6.78
N VAL A 19 -10.95 1.46 8.10
CA VAL A 19 -11.51 0.48 9.05
C VAL A 19 -13.04 0.45 8.95
N GLY A 20 -13.58 -0.76 8.78
CA GLY A 20 -15.01 -0.99 8.57
C GLY A 20 -15.48 -0.78 7.12
N ALA A 21 -14.66 -0.21 6.24
CA ALA A 21 -14.94 -0.18 4.81
C ALA A 21 -14.55 -1.50 4.13
N THR A 22 -15.10 -1.73 2.93
CA THR A 22 -14.81 -2.92 2.12
C THR A 22 -14.01 -2.53 0.87
N ILE A 23 -12.92 -3.24 0.61
CA ILE A 23 -12.18 -3.19 -0.66
C ILE A 23 -13.06 -3.87 -1.71
N LEU A 24 -13.61 -3.09 -2.62
CA LEU A 24 -14.40 -3.60 -3.75
C LEU A 24 -13.48 -4.31 -4.74
N HIS A 25 -12.38 -3.65 -5.10
CA HIS A 25 -11.32 -4.20 -5.95
C HIS A 25 -10.04 -3.37 -5.82
N ALA A 26 -8.94 -3.90 -6.35
CA ALA A 26 -7.69 -3.16 -6.51
C ALA A 26 -7.44 -2.83 -7.99
N THR A 27 -7.01 -1.60 -8.27
CA THR A 27 -6.50 -1.21 -9.59
C THR A 27 -4.99 -1.09 -9.52
N VAL A 28 -4.29 -2.07 -10.11
CA VAL A 28 -2.83 -2.09 -10.20
C VAL A 28 -2.39 -1.64 -11.59
N ARG A 29 -1.79 -0.46 -11.68
CA ARG A 29 -1.31 0.14 -12.93
C ARG A 29 0.13 -0.23 -13.24
N ASN A 30 0.93 -0.41 -12.19
CA ASN A 30 2.30 -0.87 -12.28
C ASN A 30 2.64 -1.79 -11.11
N GLY A 31 2.65 -3.10 -11.37
CA GLY A 31 3.02 -4.11 -10.38
C GLY A 31 4.53 -4.27 -10.19
N ARG A 32 5.38 -3.63 -11.02
CA ARG A 32 6.85 -3.76 -10.98
C ARG A 32 7.49 -2.77 -10.00
N LEU A 33 7.10 -2.87 -8.74
CA LEU A 33 7.75 -2.16 -7.64
C LEU A 33 9.04 -2.89 -7.23
N ARG A 34 9.74 -2.41 -6.18
CA ARG A 34 10.94 -3.08 -5.64
C ARG A 34 10.70 -4.57 -5.36
N TRP A 35 9.51 -4.88 -4.86
CA TRP A 35 8.95 -6.23 -4.84
C TRP A 35 7.69 -6.23 -5.70
N PRO A 36 7.48 -7.23 -6.56
CA PRO A 36 6.26 -7.31 -7.34
C PRO A 36 5.02 -7.25 -6.45
N VAL A 37 3.99 -6.55 -6.91
CA VAL A 37 2.66 -6.65 -6.32
C VAL A 37 2.19 -8.09 -6.48
N SER A 38 1.67 -8.69 -5.41
CA SER A 38 1.30 -10.11 -5.40
C SER A 38 -0.01 -10.36 -6.14
N ASP A 39 -0.20 -11.57 -6.66
CA ASP A 39 -1.39 -11.94 -7.42
C ASP A 39 -2.67 -11.84 -6.56
N GLU A 40 -2.57 -12.01 -5.24
CA GLU A 40 -3.68 -11.83 -4.31
C GLU A 40 -4.20 -10.39 -4.30
N ILE A 41 -3.34 -9.38 -4.49
CA ILE A 41 -3.77 -7.99 -4.62
C ILE A 41 -4.57 -7.80 -5.91
N HIS A 42 -4.14 -8.42 -7.01
CA HIS A 42 -4.88 -8.39 -8.27
C HIS A 42 -6.25 -9.08 -8.17
N ALA A 43 -6.36 -10.09 -7.31
CA ALA A 43 -7.58 -10.85 -7.07
C ALA A 43 -8.45 -10.30 -5.92
N LEU A 44 -8.08 -9.18 -5.29
CA LEU A 44 -8.87 -8.58 -4.22
C LEU A 44 -10.27 -8.23 -4.72
N SER A 45 -11.27 -8.77 -4.05
CA SER A 45 -12.67 -8.48 -4.31
C SER A 45 -13.48 -8.61 -3.02
N ASP A 46 -14.28 -7.59 -2.73
CA ASP A 46 -15.22 -7.51 -1.61
C ASP A 46 -14.65 -7.91 -0.23
N LYS A 47 -13.45 -7.40 0.10
CA LYS A 47 -12.76 -7.69 1.36
C LYS A 47 -12.89 -6.57 2.39
N PRO A 48 -13.51 -6.79 3.57
CA PRO A 48 -13.57 -5.78 4.62
C PRO A 48 -12.19 -5.55 5.24
N ILE A 49 -11.87 -4.30 5.58
CA ILE A 49 -10.68 -3.94 6.35
C ILE A 49 -11.04 -3.92 7.83
N LEU A 50 -10.43 -4.83 8.59
CA LEU A 50 -10.71 -5.03 10.01
C LEU A 50 -9.91 -4.07 10.91
N SER A 51 -8.63 -3.85 10.58
CA SER A 51 -7.76 -2.94 11.32
C SER A 51 -6.61 -2.41 10.45
N VAL A 52 -5.98 -1.31 10.89
CA VAL A 52 -4.80 -0.73 10.26
C VAL A 52 -3.69 -0.61 11.30
N GLN A 53 -2.67 -1.45 11.18
CA GLN A 53 -1.56 -1.53 12.13
C GLN A 53 -0.25 -1.10 11.50
N ARG A 54 0.76 -0.90 12.34
CA ARG A 54 2.14 -0.63 11.91
C ARG A 54 3.10 -1.56 12.63
N ARG A 55 4.03 -2.16 11.89
CA ARG A 55 5.17 -2.89 12.44
C ARG A 55 6.45 -2.34 11.84
N ALA A 56 7.29 -1.69 12.65
CA ALA A 56 8.47 -0.97 12.18
C ALA A 56 8.12 -0.01 11.02
N LYS A 57 8.67 -0.22 9.82
CA LYS A 57 8.43 0.62 8.63
C LYS A 57 7.34 0.07 7.69
N TYR A 58 6.56 -0.89 8.15
CA TYR A 58 5.46 -1.51 7.41
C TYR A 58 4.11 -1.08 7.97
N LEU A 59 3.17 -0.77 7.06
CA LEU A 59 1.75 -0.67 7.36
C LEU A 59 1.09 -2.02 7.05
N LEU A 60 0.13 -2.40 7.88
CA LEU A 60 -0.54 -3.69 7.83
C LEU A 60 -2.05 -3.43 7.80
N LEU A 61 -2.73 -3.80 6.72
CA LEU A 61 -4.19 -3.79 6.64
C LEU A 61 -4.69 -5.21 6.91
N GLU A 62 -5.46 -5.37 7.96
CA GLU A 62 -6.02 -6.67 8.34
C GLU A 62 -7.27 -6.97 7.51
N LEU A 63 -7.30 -8.15 6.90
CA LEU A 63 -8.43 -8.71 6.17
C LEU A 63 -8.88 -10.01 6.87
N PRO A 64 -10.11 -10.51 6.61
CA PRO A 64 -10.58 -11.76 7.23
C PRO A 64 -9.68 -12.98 7.00
N ASP A 65 -8.99 -13.02 5.86
CA ASP A 65 -8.18 -14.14 5.41
C ASP A 65 -6.68 -13.81 5.32
N GLY A 66 -6.23 -12.66 5.83
CA GLY A 66 -4.82 -12.31 5.80
C GLY A 66 -4.50 -10.84 6.02
N TRP A 67 -3.36 -10.41 5.48
CA TRP A 67 -2.85 -9.06 5.67
C TRP A 67 -2.33 -8.48 4.34
N ILE A 68 -2.67 -7.22 4.07
CA ILE A 68 -1.95 -6.43 3.07
C ILE A 68 -0.79 -5.73 3.77
N ILE A 69 0.42 -6.00 3.31
CA ILE A 69 1.65 -5.41 3.86
C ILE A 69 2.15 -4.33 2.91
N ILE A 70 2.22 -3.10 3.39
CA ILE A 70 2.65 -1.94 2.59
C ILE A 70 3.95 -1.40 3.15
N HIS A 71 4.97 -1.28 2.29
CA HIS A 71 6.23 -0.65 2.61
C HIS A 71 6.41 0.60 1.75
N LEU A 72 6.49 1.78 2.38
CA LEU A 72 6.55 3.07 1.67
C LEU A 72 7.90 3.33 0.98
N GLY A 73 8.93 2.54 1.24
CA GLY A 73 10.22 2.73 0.57
C GLY A 73 10.87 4.05 0.98
N MET A 74 11.34 4.83 0.01
CA MET A 74 11.99 6.12 0.27
C MET A 74 11.10 7.32 0.01
N SER A 75 10.27 7.22 -1.02
CA SER A 75 9.44 8.27 -1.62
C SER A 75 7.97 7.88 -1.72
N GLY A 76 7.62 6.65 -1.36
CA GLY A 76 6.25 6.16 -1.40
C GLY A 76 5.37 6.87 -0.38
N SER A 77 4.12 7.09 -0.77
CA SER A 77 3.10 7.74 0.06
C SER A 77 1.74 7.09 -0.15
N LEU A 78 0.88 7.21 0.86
CA LEU A 78 -0.52 6.80 0.81
C LEU A 78 -1.41 8.02 0.95
N ARG A 79 -2.44 8.10 0.10
CA ARG A 79 -3.42 9.18 0.13
C ARG A 79 -4.82 8.61 0.06
N ILE A 80 -5.73 9.24 0.80
CA ILE A 80 -7.17 8.98 0.70
C ILE A 80 -7.75 9.99 -0.28
N LEU A 81 -8.34 9.50 -1.36
CA LEU A 81 -9.10 10.30 -2.30
C LEU A 81 -10.58 10.19 -1.97
N THR A 82 -11.32 11.29 -2.10
CA THR A 82 -12.77 11.35 -1.84
C THR A 82 -13.61 10.82 -3.01
N GLU A 83 -13.00 10.67 -4.17
CA GLU A 83 -13.58 10.16 -5.40
C GLU A 83 -12.49 9.52 -6.28
N GLU A 84 -12.89 8.81 -7.33
CA GLU A 84 -11.96 8.26 -8.32
C GLU A 84 -11.41 9.37 -9.23
N LEU A 85 -10.29 9.96 -8.80
CA LEU A 85 -9.55 10.90 -9.62
C LEU A 85 -8.67 10.14 -10.63
N PRO A 86 -8.43 10.71 -11.84
CA PRO A 86 -7.46 10.15 -12.78
C PRO A 86 -6.10 9.90 -12.13
N ALA A 87 -5.45 8.82 -12.54
CA ALA A 87 -4.15 8.44 -12.00
C ALA A 87 -3.02 9.23 -12.67
N GLU A 88 -2.06 9.68 -11.85
CA GLU A 88 -0.82 10.29 -12.32
C GLU A 88 0.27 9.24 -12.57
N LYS A 89 1.39 9.67 -13.17
CA LYS A 89 2.50 8.81 -13.59
C LYS A 89 3.05 7.87 -12.49
N HIS A 90 2.94 8.26 -11.23
CA HIS A 90 3.52 7.54 -10.10
C HIS A 90 2.48 6.86 -9.22
N ASP A 91 1.21 6.87 -9.63
CA ASP A 91 0.10 6.24 -8.92
C ASP A 91 -0.04 4.78 -9.34
N HIS A 92 0.60 3.88 -8.57
CA HIS A 92 0.77 2.50 -9.01
C HIS A 92 -0.37 1.58 -8.59
N VAL A 93 -0.95 1.80 -7.41
CA VAL A 93 -2.00 0.93 -6.85
C VAL A 93 -3.08 1.76 -6.21
N ASP A 94 -4.33 1.47 -6.55
CA ASP A 94 -5.52 1.99 -5.87
C ASP A 94 -6.30 0.84 -5.24
N LEU A 95 -6.72 1.01 -3.98
CA LEU A 95 -7.76 0.17 -3.37
C LEU A 95 -9.05 0.97 -3.36
N VAL A 96 -10.04 0.51 -4.12
CA VAL A 96 -11.35 1.18 -4.25
C VAL A 96 -12.26 0.68 -3.13
N MET A 97 -12.79 1.62 -2.33
CA MET A 97 -13.55 1.33 -1.13
C MET A 97 -15.06 1.45 -1.36
N SER A 98 -15.84 0.66 -0.63
CA SER A 98 -17.31 0.71 -0.63
C SER A 98 -17.89 2.04 -0.15
N ASN A 99 -17.11 2.86 0.56
CA ASN A 99 -17.51 4.18 1.04
C ASN A 99 -17.22 5.32 0.03
N GLY A 100 -16.93 4.97 -1.23
CA GLY A 100 -16.64 5.91 -2.32
C GLY A 100 -15.22 6.49 -2.31
N LYS A 101 -14.42 6.18 -1.30
CA LYS A 101 -13.03 6.65 -1.21
C LYS A 101 -12.07 5.69 -1.91
N VAL A 102 -10.90 6.20 -2.22
CA VAL A 102 -9.81 5.39 -2.79
C VAL A 102 -8.56 5.56 -1.94
N LEU A 103 -7.96 4.45 -1.53
CA LEU A 103 -6.60 4.47 -1.00
C LEU A 103 -5.62 4.34 -2.16
N ARG A 104 -4.87 5.39 -2.43
CA ARG A 104 -3.90 5.44 -3.53
C ARG A 104 -2.47 5.37 -3.00
N TYR A 105 -1.71 4.44 -3.55
CA TYR A 105 -0.27 4.31 -3.35
C TYR A 105 0.48 4.96 -4.50
N THR A 106 1.27 5.96 -4.15
CA THR A 106 2.12 6.71 -5.09
C THR A 106 3.57 6.48 -4.71
N ASP A 107 4.39 5.98 -5.64
CA ASP A 107 5.83 5.80 -5.43
C ASP A 107 6.61 6.40 -6.60
N PRO A 108 7.02 7.67 -6.49
CA PRO A 108 7.98 8.23 -7.42
C PRO A 108 9.26 7.41 -7.35
N PRO A 109 9.89 7.06 -8.49
CA PRO A 109 11.16 6.35 -8.46
C PRO A 109 12.18 7.17 -7.66
N PRO A 110 12.99 6.55 -6.80
CA PRO A 110 14.01 7.28 -6.08
C PRO A 110 15.04 7.84 -7.06
N LEU A 111 15.49 9.07 -6.81
CA LEU A 111 16.51 9.76 -7.61
C LEU A 111 17.92 9.13 -7.49
N TRP A 112 18.07 7.88 -7.04
CA TRP A 112 19.37 7.21 -6.98
C TRP A 112 19.28 5.67 -7.03
N ARG A 113 20.31 5.07 -7.62
CA ARG A 113 20.54 3.64 -7.90
C ARG A 113 21.62 3.08 -6.95
N MET A 114 21.74 1.74 -6.95
CA MET A 114 22.77 0.83 -6.35
C MET A 114 22.46 0.30 -4.94
N ALA A 115 22.65 -0.97 -4.57
CA ALA A 115 23.08 -2.21 -5.25
C ALA A 115 22.44 -3.44 -4.55
N VAL A 116 22.74 -4.65 -5.03
CA VAL A 116 22.28 -5.96 -4.54
C VAL A 116 23.14 -6.45 -3.36
N ASP A 117 22.52 -7.06 -2.36
CA ASP A 117 23.16 -8.07 -1.50
C ASP A 117 22.43 -9.41 -1.66
N GLN A 118 23.15 -10.45 -2.06
CA GLN A 118 22.65 -11.82 -2.08
C GLN A 118 23.12 -12.52 -0.81
N ARG A 119 22.20 -12.86 0.08
CA ARG A 119 22.48 -13.95 1.03
C ARG A 119 22.42 -15.26 0.27
N THR A 120 23.57 -15.73 -0.16
CA THR A 120 23.78 -17.14 -0.49
C THR A 120 23.31 -17.97 0.71
N GLY A 121 22.27 -18.76 0.50
CA GLY A 121 21.93 -19.82 1.43
C GLY A 121 23.09 -20.81 1.48
N ARG A 122 23.79 -20.86 2.59
CA ARG A 122 24.50 -22.07 3.02
C ARG A 122 23.69 -22.68 4.15
N THR A 123 23.27 -23.92 3.92
CA THR A 123 23.11 -24.94 4.94
C THR A 123 24.30 -24.99 5.89
#